data_AF-A0A7Y2IX49-F1
#
_entry.id   AF-A0A7Y2IX49-F1
#
_cell.length_a   1.000
_cell.length_b   1.000
_cell.length_c   1.000
_cell.angle_alpha   90.00
_cell.angle_beta   90.00
_cell.angle_gamma   90.00
#
_symmetry.space_group_name_H-M   'P 1'
#
loop_
_entity.id
_entity.type
_entity.pdbx_description
1 polymer ?
#
loop_
_entity_poly.entity_id
_entity_poly.type
_entity_poly.pdbx_seq_one_letter_code
_entity_poly.pdbx_strand_id
1 'polypeptide(L)' 'MGDARPGTTLFLPHAIAIRFAGLTGDAGGRSVLRDEEVELVRFPDDRAVRDLDTPEAWAEWRRDSGTAG' A
#
# COMPACT_ATOMS: atom_id res chain seq x y z
N MET A 1 -4.07 2.98 20.51
CA MET A 1 -5.06 2.55 19.51
C MET A 1 -4.84 3.42 18.28
N GLY A 2 -3.82 3.10 17.48
CA GLY A 2 -3.43 3.94 16.33
C GLY A 2 -4.39 3.74 15.16
N ASP A 3 -4.65 4.79 14.40
CA ASP A 3 -5.50 4.77 13.22
C ASP A 3 -5.07 3.66 12.25
N ALA A 4 -6.01 2.78 11.89
CA ALA A 4 -5.80 1.78 10.85
C ALA A 4 -5.65 2.52 9.51
N ARG A 5 -4.42 2.63 9.03
CA ARG A 5 -4.13 3.22 7.72
C ARG A 5 -4.21 2.12 6.67
N PRO A 6 -5.15 2.17 5.71
CA PRO A 6 -5.13 1.27 4.57
C PRO A 6 -3.90 1.59 3.72
N GLY A 7 -3.29 0.56 3.15
CA GLY A 7 -2.11 0.66 2.31
C GLY A 7 -2.05 -0.47 1.29
N THR A 8 -0.96 -0.53 0.55
CA THR A 8 -0.68 -1.58 -0.44
C THR A 8 -0.41 -2.91 0.29
N THR A 9 -0.84 -4.08 -0.18
CA THR A 9 -1.23 -4.48 -1.55
C THR A 9 -2.73 -4.59 -1.78
N LEU A 10 -3.16 -4.21 -3.00
CA LEU A 10 -4.54 -4.39 -3.48
C LEU A 10 -4.68 -5.72 -4.24
N PHE A 11 -5.68 -6.52 -3.89
CA PHE A 11 -6.14 -7.65 -4.70
C PHE A 11 -7.38 -7.20 -5.47
N LEU A 12 -7.27 -7.09 -6.79
CA LEU A 12 -8.32 -6.51 -7.64
C LEU A 12 -8.86 -7.54 -8.62
N PRO A 13 -10.19 -7.69 -8.73
CA PRO A 13 -10.82 -8.33 -9.88
C PRO A 13 -10.36 -7.68 -11.17
N HIS A 14 -10.23 -8.47 -12.24
CA HIS A 14 -9.74 -7.99 -13.53
C HIS A 14 -10.54 -6.79 -14.08
N ALA A 15 -11.87 -6.79 -13.88
CA ALA A 15 -12.76 -5.71 -14.31
C ALA A 15 -12.43 -4.35 -13.65
N ILE A 16 -11.89 -4.37 -12.43
CA ILE A 16 -11.45 -3.16 -11.72
C ILE A 16 -10.01 -2.83 -12.13
N ALA A 17 -9.14 -3.84 -12.25
CA ALA A 17 -7.74 -3.66 -12.61
C ALA A 17 -7.54 -2.94 -13.96
N ILE A 18 -8.34 -3.26 -14.98
CA ILE A 18 -8.22 -2.60 -16.30
C ILE A 18 -8.45 -1.08 -16.24
N ARG A 19 -9.24 -0.60 -15.27
CA ARG A 19 -9.51 0.85 -15.11
C ARG A 19 -8.28 1.63 -14.65
N PHE A 20 -7.29 0.96 -14.05
CA PHE A 20 -6.03 1.60 -13.66
C PHE A 20 -5.22 2.09 -14.87
N ALA A 21 -5.40 1.49 -16.05
CA ALA A 21 -4.69 1.89 -17.27
C ALA A 21 -5.01 3.33 -17.72
N GLY A 22 -6.16 3.88 -17.29
CA GLY A 22 -6.56 5.25 -17.58
C GLY A 22 -6.10 6.29 -16.56
N LEU A 23 -5.37 5.87 -15.51
CA LEU A 23 -4.90 6.79 -14.47
C LEU A 23 -3.77 7.67 -14.98
N THR A 24 -3.81 8.93 -14.58
CA THR A 24 -2.79 9.93 -14.90
C THR A 24 -2.51 10.80 -13.67
N GLY A 25 -1.28 11.31 -13.59
CA GLY A 25 -0.82 12.09 -12.44
C GLY A 25 -0.80 11.31 -11.12
N ASP A 26 -0.69 12.04 -10.02
CA ASP A 26 -0.40 11.48 -8.70
C ASP A 26 -1.66 11.05 -7.92
N ALA A 27 -2.85 11.18 -8.53
CA ALA A 27 -4.10 10.78 -7.89
C ALA A 27 -4.17 9.27 -7.59
N GLY A 28 -3.38 8.47 -8.32
CA GLY A 28 -3.23 7.03 -8.10
C GLY A 28 -4.54 6.24 -8.20
N GLY A 29 -4.52 5.02 -7.67
CA GLY A 29 -5.65 4.09 -7.70
C GLY A 29 -6.84 4.48 -6.83
N ARG A 30 -6.69 5.48 -5.94
CA ARG A 30 -7.75 5.87 -4.99
C ARG A 30 -9.01 6.36 -5.68
N SER A 31 -8.88 6.98 -6.86
CA SER A 31 -10.02 7.38 -7.67
C SER A 31 -10.80 6.20 -8.25
N VAL A 32 -10.11 5.11 -8.60
CA VAL A 32 -10.74 3.88 -9.14
C VAL A 32 -11.56 3.17 -8.08
N LEU A 33 -11.09 3.17 -6.83
CA LEU A 33 -11.71 2.43 -5.73
C LEU A 33 -12.84 3.18 -5.01
N ARG A 34 -13.08 4.47 -5.33
CA ARG A 34 -14.00 5.34 -4.57
C ARG A 34 -15.41 4.77 -4.44
N ASP A 35 -15.90 4.15 -5.50
CA ASP A 35 -17.27 3.64 -5.61
C ASP A 35 -17.33 2.09 -5.53
N GLU A 36 -16.21 1.45 -5.17
CA GLU A 36 -16.10 0.00 -5.04
C GLU A 36 -16.28 -0.42 -3.58
N GLU A 37 -16.81 -1.63 -3.37
CA GLU A 37 -16.79 -2.25 -2.04
C GLU A 37 -15.37 -2.73 -1.73
N VAL A 38 -14.76 -2.18 -0.68
CA VAL A 38 -13.39 -2.48 -0.27
C VAL A 38 -13.39 -3.21 1.07
N GLU A 39 -12.89 -4.45 1.05
CA GLU A 39 -12.60 -5.20 2.27
C GLU A 39 -11.18 -4.89 2.77
N LEU A 40 -11.03 -4.52 4.04
CA LEU A 40 -9.74 -4.25 4.66
C LEU A 40 -9.24 -5.47 5.45
N VAL A 41 -8.13 -6.05 4.99
CA VAL A 41 -7.44 -7.14 5.69
C VAL A 41 -6.41 -6.55 6.65
N ARG A 42 -6.57 -6.80 7.95
CA ARG A 42 -5.62 -6.33 8.97
C ARG A 42 -4.39 -7.24 9.03
N PHE A 43 -3.22 -6.64 8.97
CA PHE A 43 -1.96 -7.29 9.29
C PHE A 43 -1.63 -7.11 10.79
N PRO A 44 -0.87 -8.06 11.38
CA PRO A 44 -0.40 -7.93 12.76
C PRO A 44 0.67 -6.86 12.93
N ASP A 45 1.22 -6.35 11.83
CA ASP A 45 2.26 -5.31 11.79
C ASP A 45 1.89 -4.20 10.79
N ASP A 46 2.85 -3.31 10.52
CA ASP A 46 2.71 -2.12 9.69
C ASP A 46 3.23 -2.30 8.25
N ARG A 47 3.48 -3.55 7.82
CA ARG A 47 4.12 -3.85 6.52
C ARG A 47 3.38 -3.26 5.32
N ALA A 48 2.06 -3.06 5.45
CA ALA A 48 1.21 -2.52 4.38
C ALA A 48 1.36 -1.00 4.18
N VAL A 49 1.95 -0.28 5.14
CA VAL A 49 2.01 1.19 5.14
C VAL A 49 3.43 1.73 5.31
N ARG A 50 4.43 0.85 5.30
CA ARG A 50 5.83 1.23 5.46
C ARG A 50 6.40 1.69 4.13
N ASP A 51 6.50 3.00 3.97
CA ASP A 51 7.09 3.60 2.78
C ASP A 51 8.62 3.65 2.89
N LEU A 52 9.29 3.40 1.77
CA LEU A 52 10.75 3.35 1.65
C LEU A 52 11.25 4.39 0.64
N ASP A 53 10.69 5.60 0.70
CA ASP A 53 11.00 6.70 -0.22
C ASP A 53 12.38 7.33 0.02
N THR A 54 12.98 7.14 1.21
CA THR A 54 14.24 7.79 1.58
C THR A 54 15.34 6.80 1.97
N PRO A 55 16.62 7.15 1.75
CA PRO A 55 17.75 6.33 2.22
C PRO A 55 17.69 6.02 3.72
N GLU A 56 17.19 6.96 4.53
CA GLU A 56 17.01 6.81 5.98
C GLU A 56 15.94 5.76 6.29
N ALA A 57 14.78 5.82 5.62
CA ALA A 57 13.71 4.82 5.79
C ALA A 57 14.19 3.41 5.41
N TRP A 58 15.01 3.30 4.37
CA TRP A 58 15.68 2.06 3.99
C TRP A 58 16.67 1.55 5.05
N ALA A 59 17.45 2.46 5.67
CA ALA A 59 18.40 2.09 6.72
C ALA A 59 17.69 1.58 7.98
N GLU A 60 16.62 2.25 8.39
CA GLU A 60 15.76 1.83 9.50
C GLU A 60 15.13 0.46 9.21
N TRP A 61 14.54 0.28 8.03
CA TRP A 61 13.94 -1.00 7.64
C TRP A 61 14.95 -2.16 7.65
N ARG A 62 16.18 -1.95 7.14
CA ARG A 62 17.23 -2.99 7.16
C ARG A 62 17.67 -3.37 8.57
N ARG A 63 17.66 -2.42 9.52
CA ARG A 63 17.96 -2.70 10.93
C ARG A 63 16.86 -3.54 11.58
N ASP A 64 15.60 -3.23 11.26
CA ASP A 64 14.43 -3.90 11.87
C ASP A 64 14.14 -5.27 11.27
N SER A 65 14.38 -5.46 9.96
CA SER A 65 13.97 -6.66 9.22
C SER A 65 14.94 -7.84 9.35
N GLY A 66 16.08 -7.66 10.00
CA GLY A 66 17.09 -8.72 10.15
C GLY A 66 17.76 -9.17 8.85
N THR A 67 17.51 -8.50 7.72
CA THR A 67 18.13 -8.77 6.41
C THR A 67 19.60 -8.34 6.33
N ALA A 68 20.17 -7.84 7.44
CA ALA A 68 21.61 -7.69 7.59
C ALA A 68 22.22 -9.06 7.95
N GLY A 69 22.43 -9.88 6.92
CA GLY A 69 23.10 -11.17 6.97
C GLY A 69 23.21 -11.79 5.59
#